data_AF-A0A268K1M5-F1
#
_entry.id   AF-A0A268K1M5-F1
#
_cell.length_a   1.000
_cell.length_b   1.000
_cell.length_c   1.000
_cell.angle_alpha   90.00
_cell.angle_beta   90.00
_cell.angle_gamma   90.00
#
_symmetry.space_group_name_H-M   'P 1'
#
loop_
_entity.id
_entity.type
_entity.pdbx_description
1 polymer ?
#
loop_
_entity_poly.entity_id
_entity_poly.type
_entity_poly.pdbx_seq_one_letter_code
_entity_poly.pdbx_strand_id
1 'polypeptide(L)'
;APGVDIRSAVPTNDYELMSGTSMATPHITGVVALLKQANASLSIDQIEEILFNSAIPLTDTEFPSSPNYGYGHGFINAYNAIKTNNTGNGRVEGLVVYDGKD
;
A
#
# COMPACT_ATOMS: atom_id res chain seq x y z
N ALA A 1 -2.23 -2.16 -7.98
CA ALA A 1 -1.73 -0.76 -7.88
C ALA A 1 -2.23 0.04 -9.07
N PRO A 2 -2.28 1.39 -9.00
CA PRO A 2 -2.69 2.22 -10.13
C PRO A 2 -1.78 2.01 -11.34
N GLY A 3 -2.37 1.78 -12.52
CA GLY A 3 -1.63 1.61 -13.77
C GLY A 3 -2.32 2.20 -15.00
N VAL A 4 -3.38 2.98 -14.81
CA VAL A 4 -4.11 3.65 -15.90
C VAL A 4 -4.01 5.16 -15.67
N ASP A 5 -3.70 5.89 -16.73
CA ASP A 5 -3.54 7.34 -16.76
C ASP A 5 -2.64 7.85 -15.62
N ILE A 6 -1.49 7.19 -15.47
CA ILE A 6 -0.49 7.56 -14.46
C ILE A 6 0.36 8.68 -15.02
N ARG A 7 0.28 9.86 -14.38
CA ARG A 7 1.13 11.01 -14.71
C ARG A 7 2.54 10.77 -14.17
N SER A 8 3.53 10.64 -15.04
CA SER A 8 4.93 10.42 -14.65
C SER A 8 5.89 11.23 -15.51
N ALA A 9 7.13 11.35 -15.05
CA ALA A 9 8.17 12.12 -15.71
C ALA A 9 8.60 11.48 -17.05
N VAL A 10 8.80 12.31 -18.06
CA VAL A 10 9.37 11.95 -19.36
C VAL A 10 10.62 12.80 -19.62
N PRO A 11 11.46 12.45 -20.62
CA PRO A 11 12.55 13.34 -21.04
C PRO A 11 12.06 14.76 -21.33
N THR A 12 12.97 15.73 -21.35
CA THR A 12 12.68 17.16 -21.63
C THR A 12 12.00 17.97 -20.51
N ASN A 13 12.12 17.51 -19.24
CA ASN A 13 11.57 18.20 -18.07
C ASN A 13 10.04 18.34 -18.13
N ASP A 14 9.36 17.29 -18.59
CA ASP A 14 7.91 17.24 -18.73
C ASP A 14 7.32 15.97 -18.09
N TYR A 15 5.99 15.87 -18.12
CA TYR A 15 5.22 14.75 -17.59
C TYR A 15 4.11 14.36 -18.55
N GLU A 16 3.90 13.06 -18.70
CA GLU A 16 2.84 12.50 -19.53
C GLU A 16 1.98 11.51 -18.75
N LEU A 17 0.76 11.30 -19.24
CA LEU A 17 -0.13 10.24 -18.77
C LEU A 17 0.17 8.97 -19.55
N MET A 18 0.51 7.90 -18.83
CA MET A 18 0.77 6.60 -19.42
C MET A 18 -0.03 5.50 -18.71
N SER A 19 -0.38 4.47 -19.47
CA SER A 19 -1.16 3.33 -19.00
C SER A 19 -0.41 2.02 -19.27
N GLY A 20 -0.40 1.13 -18.28
CA GLY A 20 0.21 -0.19 -18.37
C GLY A 20 0.60 -0.75 -17.01
N THR A 21 0.82 -2.06 -16.96
CA THR A 21 1.37 -2.72 -15.76
C THR A 21 2.75 -2.16 -15.41
N SER A 22 3.52 -1.71 -16.40
CA SER A 22 4.77 -0.96 -16.21
C SER A 22 4.62 0.29 -15.35
N MET A 23 3.43 0.92 -15.31
CA MET A 23 3.14 2.07 -14.44
C MET A 23 2.63 1.63 -13.06
N ALA A 24 2.04 0.44 -12.95
CA ALA A 24 1.67 -0.16 -11.66
C ALA A 24 2.90 -0.65 -10.87
N THR A 25 3.89 -1.26 -11.53
CA THR A 25 5.11 -1.79 -10.91
C THR A 25 5.91 -0.78 -10.05
N PRO A 26 6.17 0.47 -10.48
CA PRO A 26 6.91 1.44 -9.67
C PRO A 26 6.16 1.84 -8.39
N HIS A 27 4.83 1.78 -8.36
CA HIS A 27 4.08 1.98 -7.11
C HIS A 27 4.40 0.88 -6.09
N ILE A 28 4.42 -0.39 -6.51
CA ILE A 28 4.79 -1.51 -5.63
C ILE A 28 6.24 -1.35 -5.15
N THR A 29 7.14 -0.99 -6.07
CA THR A 29 8.56 -0.75 -5.77
C THR A 29 8.74 0.35 -4.71
N GLY A 30 7.97 1.43 -4.80
CA GLY A 30 7.97 2.50 -3.80
C GLY A 30 7.52 2.03 -2.42
N VAL A 31 6.48 1.18 -2.33
CA VAL A 31 6.04 0.61 -1.05
C VAL A 31 7.10 -0.32 -0.45
N VAL A 32 7.75 -1.16 -1.26
CA VAL A 32 8.87 -2.00 -0.82
C VAL A 32 10.02 -1.15 -0.28
N ALA A 33 10.34 -0.04 -0.94
CA ALA A 33 11.37 0.88 -0.46
C ALA A 33 10.99 1.50 0.90
N LEU A 34 9.73 1.88 1.11
CA LEU A 34 9.25 2.37 2.40
C LEU A 34 9.32 1.29 3.49
N LEU A 35 8.98 0.03 3.18
CA LEU A 35 9.10 -1.08 4.11
C LEU A 35 10.56 -1.31 4.53
N LYS A 36 11.47 -1.30 3.56
CA LYS A 36 12.92 -1.39 3.82
C LYS A 36 13.48 -0.19 4.58
N GLN A 37 12.93 1.01 4.37
CA GLN A 37 13.29 2.19 5.14
C GLN A 37 12.84 2.06 6.60
N ALA A 38 11.62 1.56 6.84
CA ALA A 38 11.10 1.35 8.19
C ALA A 38 11.85 0.21 8.93
N ASN A 39 12.20 -0.86 8.22
CA ASN A 39 12.98 -1.97 8.75
C ASN A 39 13.82 -2.63 7.65
N ALA A 40 15.12 -2.32 7.64
CA ALA A 40 16.04 -2.82 6.62
C ALA A 40 16.24 -4.36 6.68
N SER A 41 16.01 -4.96 7.85
CA SER A 41 16.25 -6.38 8.12
C SER A 41 15.14 -7.31 7.62
N LEU A 42 14.03 -6.79 7.09
CA LEU A 42 12.95 -7.63 6.54
C LEU A 42 13.48 -8.54 5.43
N SER A 43 13.14 -9.82 5.47
CA SER A 43 13.40 -10.73 4.34
C SER A 43 12.45 -10.44 3.17
N ILE A 44 12.73 -11.02 2.00
CA ILE A 44 11.84 -10.91 0.85
C ILE A 44 10.48 -11.55 1.16
N ASP A 45 10.47 -12.73 1.75
CA ASP A 45 9.24 -13.44 2.12
C ASP A 45 8.38 -12.61 3.10
N GLN A 46 9.01 -11.94 4.07
CA GLN A 46 8.32 -11.04 5.00
C GLN A 46 7.73 -9.82 4.29
N ILE A 47 8.45 -9.24 3.31
CA ILE A 47 7.93 -8.13 2.51
C ILE A 47 6.73 -8.58 1.70
N GLU A 48 6.82 -9.73 1.03
CA GLU A 48 5.73 -10.30 0.24
C GLU A 48 4.49 -10.56 1.11
N GLU A 49 4.68 -11.20 2.26
CA GLU A 49 3.59 -11.44 3.23
C GLU A 49 2.94 -10.14 3.70
N ILE A 50 3.73 -9.11 4.04
CA ILE A 50 3.19 -7.80 4.43
C ILE A 50 2.39 -7.19 3.29
N LEU A 51 2.88 -7.22 2.05
CA LEU A 51 2.18 -6.65 0.90
C LEU A 51 0.86 -7.38 0.64
N PHE A 52 0.84 -8.72 0.73
CA PHE A 52 -0.37 -9.52 0.52
C PHE A 52 -1.40 -9.32 1.63
N ASN A 53 -0.98 -9.33 2.89
CA ASN A 53 -1.89 -9.23 4.03
C ASN A 53 -2.41 -7.79 4.25
N SER A 54 -1.71 -6.78 3.74
CA SER A 54 -2.11 -5.37 3.86
C SER A 54 -2.91 -4.84 2.67
N ALA A 55 -2.94 -5.58 1.56
CA ALA A 55 -3.70 -5.23 0.37
C ALA A 55 -5.20 -5.13 0.68
N ILE A 56 -5.89 -4.22 0.00
CA ILE A 56 -7.35 -4.08 0.06
C ILE A 56 -7.93 -5.11 -0.90
N PRO A 57 -8.67 -6.13 -0.45
CA PRO A 57 -9.26 -7.14 -1.33
C PRO A 57 -10.12 -6.49 -2.43
N LEU A 58 -9.99 -6.98 -3.66
CA LEU A 58 -10.79 -6.51 -4.79
C LEU A 58 -11.54 -7.68 -5.41
N THR A 59 -12.81 -7.43 -5.74
CA THR A 59 -13.71 -8.38 -6.38
C THR A 59 -14.59 -7.68 -7.41
N ASP A 60 -15.13 -8.43 -8.34
CA ASP A 60 -16.14 -7.99 -9.31
C ASP A 60 -17.06 -9.17 -9.71
N THR A 61 -17.82 -9.00 -10.81
CA THR A 61 -18.72 -10.05 -11.31
C THR A 61 -18.01 -11.28 -11.86
N GLU A 62 -16.78 -11.14 -12.38
CA GLU A 62 -15.97 -12.25 -12.90
C GLU A 62 -15.14 -12.91 -11.78
N PHE A 63 -14.65 -12.12 -10.82
CA PHE A 63 -13.86 -12.54 -9.68
C PHE A 63 -14.58 -12.23 -8.35
N PRO A 64 -15.52 -13.08 -7.90
CA PRO A 64 -16.40 -12.76 -6.77
C PRO A 64 -15.76 -12.92 -5.38
N SER A 65 -14.56 -13.50 -5.30
CA SER A 65 -13.82 -13.71 -4.04
C SER A 65 -12.38 -13.22 -4.15
N SER A 66 -11.69 -13.04 -3.02
CA SER A 66 -10.28 -12.62 -2.95
C SER A 66 -9.51 -13.55 -2.00
N PRO A 67 -8.25 -13.92 -2.29
CA PRO A 67 -7.49 -13.58 -3.48
C PRO A 67 -8.05 -14.23 -4.76
N ASN A 68 -7.76 -13.65 -5.93
CA ASN A 68 -8.23 -14.13 -7.22
C ASN A 68 -7.23 -13.87 -8.36
N TYR A 69 -7.51 -14.40 -9.55
CA TYR A 69 -6.62 -14.28 -10.71
C TYR A 69 -6.69 -12.94 -11.44
N GLY A 70 -7.68 -12.08 -11.16
CA GLY A 70 -7.79 -10.75 -11.75
C GLY A 70 -7.02 -9.67 -10.98
N TYR A 71 -7.07 -9.72 -9.65
CA TYR A 71 -6.56 -8.69 -8.76
C TYR A 71 -5.49 -9.21 -7.77
N GLY A 72 -5.20 -10.51 -7.76
CA GLY A 72 -4.29 -11.13 -6.79
C GLY A 72 -4.85 -11.02 -5.37
N HIS A 73 -4.01 -10.56 -4.44
CA HIS A 73 -4.42 -10.25 -3.06
C HIS A 73 -5.17 -8.90 -2.93
N GLY A 74 -5.30 -8.15 -4.02
CA GLY A 74 -6.06 -6.91 -4.08
C GLY A 74 -5.21 -5.66 -4.34
N PHE A 75 -5.77 -4.50 -3.98
CA PHE A 75 -5.16 -3.21 -4.22
C PHE A 75 -4.09 -2.90 -3.17
N ILE A 76 -2.90 -2.50 -3.61
CA ILE A 76 -1.80 -2.12 -2.72
C ILE A 76 -2.20 -1.00 -1.75
N ASN A 77 -1.83 -1.13 -0.48
CA ASN A 77 -2.04 -0.09 0.53
C ASN A 77 -0.75 0.14 1.34
N ALA A 78 -0.04 1.22 1.01
CA ALA A 78 1.23 1.56 1.65
C ALA A 78 1.08 1.81 3.16
N TYR A 79 0.02 2.51 3.57
CA TYR A 79 -0.21 2.83 4.97
C TYR A 79 -0.44 1.56 5.81
N ASN A 80 -1.29 0.65 5.33
CA ASN A 80 -1.53 -0.63 5.99
C ASN A 80 -0.25 -1.46 6.04
N ALA A 81 0.54 -1.51 4.95
CA ALA A 81 1.79 -2.26 4.91
C ALA A 81 2.78 -1.79 6.00
N ILE A 82 2.96 -0.48 6.15
CA ILE A 82 3.86 0.08 7.18
C ILE A 82 3.27 -0.09 8.59
N LYS A 83 1.96 0.08 8.76
CA LYS A 83 1.30 -0.07 10.07
C LYS A 83 1.37 -1.51 10.59
N THR A 84 1.18 -2.51 9.73
CA THR A 84 1.24 -3.94 10.10
C THR A 84 2.65 -4.35 10.54
N ASN A 85 3.69 -3.73 9.97
CA ASN A 85 5.09 -3.95 10.38
C ASN A 85 5.45 -3.25 11.71
N ASN A 86 4.69 -2.23 12.10
CA ASN A 86 4.84 -1.53 13.37
C ASN A 86 3.89 -2.09 14.44
N THR A 87 4.09 -3.36 14.83
CA THR A 87 3.47 -3.98 16.04
C THR A 87 3.95 -3.36 17.36
N GLY A 88 4.33 -2.08 17.35
CA GLY A 88 4.62 -1.23 18.50
C GLY A 88 3.74 0.02 18.49
N ASN A 89 2.46 -0.10 18.12
CA ASN A 89 1.50 0.99 18.26
C ASN A 89 1.42 1.38 19.74
N GLY A 90 2.07 2.48 20.12
CA GLY A 90 1.86 3.13 21.41
C GLY A 90 0.39 3.48 21.55
N ARG A 91 -0.32 2.75 22.40
CA ARG A 91 -1.73 2.99 22.69
C ARG A 91 -1.77 4.07 23.76
N VAL A 92 -2.14 5.29 23.39
CA VAL A 92 -2.43 6.36 24.36
C VAL A 92 -3.91 6.26 24.69
N GLU A 93 -4.21 5.80 25.89
CA GLU A 93 -5.56 5.83 26.46
C GLU A 93 -5.63 6.98 27.46
N GLY A 94 -6.70 7.78 27.37
CA GLY A 94 -7.01 8.83 28.32
C GLY A 94 -8.49 8.78 28.65
N LEU A 95 -8.83 8.87 29.93
CA LEU A 95 -10.20 9.04 30.40
C LEU A 95 -10.48 10.55 30.44
N VAL A 96 -11.47 11.01 29.66
CA VAL A 96 -11.97 12.38 29.77
C VAL A 96 -12.81 12.45 31.04
N VAL A 97 -12.28 13.07 32.09
CA VAL A 97 -12.95 13.20 33.41
C VAL A 97 -13.66 14.54 33.60
N TYR A 98 -13.50 15.49 32.67
CA TYR A 98 -14.13 16.81 32.75
C TYR A 98 -14.56 17.29 31.36
N ASP A 99 -15.79 17.79 31.27
CA ASP A 99 -16.26 18.51 30.08
C ASP A 99 -15.58 19.88 29.99
N GLY A 100 -15.19 20.24 28.76
CA GLY A 100 -14.73 21.59 28.43
C GLY A 100 -15.89 22.58 28.53
N LYS A 101 -15.64 23.73 29.16
CA LYS A 101 -16.53 24.89 29.02
C LYS A 101 -15.98 25.79 27.92
N ASP A 102 -16.81 26.01 26.90
CA ASP A 102 -16.59 27.03 25.87
C ASP A 102 -16.64 28.45 26.46
#